data_AF-A0A529SGR0-F1
#
_entry.id   AF-A0A529SGR0-F1
#
_cell.length_a   1.000
_cell.length_b   1.000
_cell.length_c   1.000
_cell.angle_alpha   90.00
_cell.angle_beta   90.00
_cell.angle_gamma   90.00
#
_symmetry.space_group_name_H-M   'P 1'
#
loop_
_entity.id
_entity.type
_entity.pdbx_description
1 polymer ?
#
loop_
_entity_poly.entity_id
_entity_poly.type
_entity_poly.pdbx_seq_one_letter_code
_entity_poly.pdbx_strand_id
1 'polypeptide(L)'
;DNKRPPMSVADALATPRRDTGRIVLPPASFLHEKEKVAKRWPAAVDFIKSRKINEMFGPDHGSVGIVMQGGMYNSVIRALQRLGLADTYGDTDVPLYVLNAVYPLVDDEFLAFCEGKQAVLVVEEGQPNY
;
A
#
# COMPACT_ATOMS: atom_id res chain seq x y z
N ASP A 1 27.94 14.55 6.23
CA ASP A 1 27.62 15.97 6.06
C ASP A 1 26.34 16.28 6.83
N ASN A 2 26.47 16.67 8.11
CA ASN A 2 25.32 16.82 8.99
C ASN A 2 24.69 18.20 8.83
N LYS A 3 23.42 18.25 8.42
CA LYS A 3 22.63 19.48 8.36
C LYS A 3 21.73 19.57 9.59
N ARG A 4 21.75 20.73 10.25
CA ARG A 4 20.82 21.03 11.34
C ARG A 4 19.39 21.09 10.79
N PRO A 5 18.37 20.59 11.51
CA PRO A 5 16.98 20.73 11.09
C PRO A 5 16.57 22.21 10.97
N PRO A 6 15.71 22.57 9.99
CA PRO A 6 15.23 23.94 9.81
C PRO A 6 14.47 24.53 11.01
N MET A 7 13.91 23.68 11.88
CA MET A 7 13.21 24.07 13.10
C MET A 7 13.85 23.32 14.28
N SER A 8 14.29 24.05 15.31
CA SER A 8 14.81 23.43 16.54
C SER A 8 13.78 23.45 17.67
N VAL A 9 14.02 22.64 18.70
CA VAL A 9 13.18 22.60 19.91
C VAL A 9 13.17 23.97 20.61
N ALA A 10 14.30 24.68 20.63
CA ALA A 10 14.38 26.03 21.20
C ALA A 10 13.50 27.03 20.44
N ASP A 11 13.47 26.95 19.10
CA ASP A 11 12.60 27.79 18.27
C ASP A 11 11.11 27.48 18.54
N ALA A 12 10.77 26.19 18.68
CA ALA A 12 9.40 25.77 18.99
C ALA A 12 8.93 26.27 20.38
N LEU A 13 9.82 26.28 21.37
CA LEU A 13 9.54 26.78 22.72
C LEU A 13 9.41 28.31 22.75
N ALA A 14 10.21 29.02 21.96
CA ALA A 14 10.17 30.48 21.88
C ALA A 14 8.92 31.02 21.17
N THR A 15 8.32 30.25 20.25
CA THR A 15 7.11 30.67 19.51
C THR A 15 6.16 29.48 19.30
N PRO A 16 5.48 29.02 20.37
CA PRO A 16 4.60 27.87 20.27
C PRO A 16 3.38 28.20 19.42
N ARG A 17 3.16 27.42 18.35
CA ARG A 17 1.94 27.50 17.53
C ARG A 17 0.92 26.49 18.03
N ARG A 18 -0.22 26.98 18.51
CA ARG A 18 -1.37 26.14 18.89
C ARG A 18 -2.47 26.24 17.84
N ASP A 19 -2.78 25.12 17.20
CA ASP A 19 -3.96 24.96 16.36
C ASP A 19 -4.93 24.01 17.06
N THR A 20 -5.94 24.57 17.73
CA THR A 20 -6.96 23.78 18.43
C THR A 20 -7.77 22.90 17.48
N GLY A 21 -7.86 23.29 16.21
CA GLY A 21 -8.46 22.51 15.14
C GLY A 21 -7.61 21.31 14.72
N ARG A 22 -6.41 21.09 15.28
CA ARG A 22 -5.56 19.90 15.06
C ARG A 22 -5.48 19.01 16.30
N ILE A 23 -6.15 19.38 17.39
CA ILE A 23 -6.25 18.58 18.61
C ILE A 23 -7.42 17.61 18.46
N VAL A 24 -7.26 16.38 18.97
CA VAL A 24 -8.31 15.34 18.94
C VAL A 24 -9.32 15.58 20.07
N LEU A 25 -10.01 16.72 20.02
CA LEU A 25 -11.08 17.09 20.94
C LEU A 25 -12.30 17.55 20.13
N PRO A 26 -13.53 17.25 20.57
CA PRO A 26 -14.73 17.81 19.94
C PRO A 26 -14.71 19.35 19.98
N PRO A 27 -15.13 20.04 18.90
CA PRO A 27 -15.70 19.51 17.65
C PRO A 27 -14.67 19.16 16.55
N ALA A 28 -13.37 19.40 16.78
CA ALA A 28 -12.31 19.20 15.76
C ALA A 28 -12.15 17.74 15.32
N SER A 29 -12.42 16.78 16.22
CA SER A 29 -12.41 15.35 15.89
C SER A 29 -13.37 14.99 14.74
N PHE A 30 -14.58 15.57 14.71
CA PHE A 30 -15.55 15.37 13.62
C PHE A 30 -15.04 15.95 12.29
N LEU A 31 -14.34 17.10 12.36
CA LEU A 31 -13.72 17.68 11.18
C LEU A 31 -12.61 16.78 10.66
N HIS A 32 -11.77 16.21 11.53
CA HIS A 32 -10.70 15.29 11.12
C HIS A 32 -11.22 14.04 10.45
N GLU A 33 -12.34 13.50 10.93
CA GLU A 33 -13.00 12.35 10.32
C GLU A 33 -13.45 12.67 8.89
N LYS A 34 -14.12 13.82 8.70
CA LYS A 34 -14.49 14.31 7.36
C LYS A 34 -13.25 14.50 6.47
N GLU A 35 -12.19 15.11 7.01
CA GLU A 35 -10.93 15.30 6.27
C GLU A 35 -10.20 13.99 5.96
N LYS A 36 -10.37 12.95 6.79
CA LYS A 36 -9.81 11.62 6.54
C LYS A 36 -10.35 11.07 5.23
N VAL A 37 -11.67 11.12 5.06
CA VAL A 37 -12.35 10.57 3.87
C VAL A 37 -12.28 11.53 2.68
N ALA A 38 -12.58 12.81 2.87
CA ALA A 38 -12.74 13.74 1.74
C ALA A 38 -11.42 14.30 1.19
N LYS A 39 -10.32 14.27 1.97
CA LYS A 39 -9.04 14.87 1.56
C LYS A 39 -7.89 13.85 1.61
N ARG A 40 -7.66 13.23 2.77
CA ARG A 40 -6.49 12.38 3.01
C ARG A 40 -6.56 11.06 2.26
N TRP A 41 -7.74 10.44 2.20
CA TRP A 41 -7.93 9.16 1.52
C TRP A 41 -7.68 9.27 0.01
N PRO A 42 -8.28 10.22 -0.74
CA PRO A 42 -7.96 10.43 -2.15
C PRO A 42 -6.48 10.78 -2.37
N ALA A 43 -5.90 11.66 -1.54
CA ALA A 43 -4.49 12.02 -1.65
C ALA A 43 -3.55 10.82 -1.41
N ALA A 44 -3.92 9.90 -0.53
CA ALA A 44 -3.16 8.67 -0.31
C ALA A 44 -3.27 7.73 -1.52
N VAL A 45 -4.47 7.54 -2.09
CA VAL A 45 -4.66 6.78 -3.34
C VAL A 45 -3.82 7.38 -4.47
N ASP A 46 -3.88 8.69 -4.69
CA ASP A 46 -3.10 9.38 -5.71
C ASP A 46 -1.59 9.25 -5.48
N PHE A 47 -1.14 9.30 -4.23
CA PHE A 47 0.26 9.10 -3.88
C PHE A 47 0.73 7.68 -4.20
N ILE A 48 -0.06 6.67 -3.83
CA ILE A 48 0.23 5.26 -4.12
C ILE A 48 0.36 5.05 -5.63
N LYS A 49 -0.63 5.52 -6.41
CA LYS A 49 -0.64 5.43 -7.88
C LYS A 49 0.54 6.16 -8.52
N SER A 50 0.72 7.45 -8.19
CA SER A 50 1.72 8.31 -8.83
C SER A 50 3.16 7.88 -8.54
N ARG A 51 3.39 7.25 -7.37
CA ARG A 51 4.69 6.70 -6.99
C ARG A 51 4.87 5.24 -7.36
N LYS A 52 3.84 4.58 -7.94
CA LYS A 52 3.83 3.16 -8.28
C LYS A 52 4.30 2.31 -7.09
N ILE A 53 3.69 2.56 -5.92
CA ILE A 53 4.09 1.89 -4.69
C ILE A 53 3.82 0.39 -4.77
N ASN A 54 2.68 0.00 -5.34
CA ASN A 54 2.37 -1.40 -5.62
C ASN A 54 3.08 -1.85 -6.90
N GLU A 55 3.44 -3.13 -6.95
CA GLU A 55 4.24 -3.71 -8.03
C GLU A 55 3.47 -4.84 -8.74
N MET A 56 3.74 -5.01 -10.03
CA MET A 56 3.22 -6.12 -10.83
C MET A 56 4.40 -6.91 -11.41
N PHE A 57 4.34 -8.24 -11.31
CA PHE A 57 5.37 -9.15 -11.82
C PHE A 57 4.75 -10.26 -12.68
N GLY A 58 5.58 -10.93 -13.47
CA GLY A 58 5.16 -12.01 -14.36
C GLY A 58 4.57 -11.50 -15.68
N PRO A 59 3.88 -12.36 -16.44
CA PRO A 59 3.34 -12.00 -17.73
C PRO A 59 2.17 -11.01 -17.63
N ASP A 60 2.02 -10.17 -18.66
CA ASP A 60 0.91 -9.21 -18.77
C ASP A 60 -0.47 -9.90 -18.84
N HIS A 61 -0.49 -11.18 -19.23
CA HIS A 61 -1.70 -11.96 -19.44
C HIS A 61 -1.58 -13.35 -18.79
N GLY A 62 -2.71 -13.88 -18.32
CA GLY A 62 -2.81 -15.22 -17.74
C GLY A 62 -4.24 -15.49 -17.30
N SER A 63 -4.69 -16.75 -17.32
CA SER A 63 -6.04 -17.11 -16.88
C SER A 63 -6.23 -17.00 -15.36
N VAL A 64 -5.14 -17.08 -14.60
CA VAL A 64 -5.14 -16.96 -13.13
C VAL A 64 -4.06 -15.97 -12.72
N GLY A 65 -4.34 -15.11 -11.74
CA GLY A 65 -3.35 -14.22 -11.12
C GLY A 65 -3.35 -14.36 -9.59
N ILE A 66 -2.28 -13.87 -8.95
CA ILE A 66 -2.16 -13.87 -7.48
C ILE A 66 -2.03 -12.43 -6.99
N VAL A 67 -2.86 -12.03 -6.03
CA VAL A 67 -2.73 -10.77 -5.29
C VAL A 67 -2.21 -11.08 -3.89
N MET A 68 -1.24 -10.30 -3.41
CA MET A 68 -0.65 -10.54 -2.09
C MET A 68 -0.19 -9.25 -1.42
N GLN A 69 -0.06 -9.28 -0.09
CA GLN A 69 0.64 -8.23 0.66
C GLN A 69 2.14 -8.30 0.37
N GLY A 70 2.83 -7.15 0.30
CA GLY A 70 4.26 -7.07 -0.05
C GLY A 70 5.17 -7.99 0.77
N GLY A 71 4.89 -8.11 2.08
CA GLY A 71 5.64 -9.01 2.97
C GLY A 71 5.55 -10.50 2.61
N MET A 72 4.52 -10.90 1.85
CA MET A 72 4.28 -12.30 1.46
C MET A 72 5.00 -12.69 0.17
N TYR A 73 5.53 -11.72 -0.59
CA TYR A 73 6.14 -11.94 -1.91
C TYR A 73 7.19 -13.05 -1.90
N ASN A 74 8.15 -12.99 -0.98
CA ASN A 74 9.24 -13.96 -0.91
C ASN A 74 8.76 -15.39 -0.65
N SER A 75 7.70 -15.56 0.14
CA SER A 75 7.09 -16.86 0.42
C SER A 75 6.34 -17.38 -0.81
N VAL A 76 5.57 -16.51 -1.48
CA VAL A 76 4.82 -16.87 -2.69
C VAL A 76 5.75 -17.22 -3.84
N ILE A 77 6.75 -16.39 -4.14
CA ILE A 77 7.70 -16.66 -5.23
C ILE A 77 8.48 -17.95 -4.96
N ARG A 78 8.84 -18.23 -3.70
CA ARG A 78 9.49 -19.50 -3.32
C ARG A 78 8.57 -20.70 -3.52
N ALA A 79 7.26 -20.56 -3.27
CA ALA A 79 6.29 -21.61 -3.52
C ALA A 79 6.13 -21.85 -5.04
N LEU A 80 6.03 -20.78 -5.84
CA LEU A 80 5.97 -20.86 -7.30
C LEU A 80 7.22 -21.53 -7.89
N GLN A 81 8.41 -21.20 -7.38
CA GLN A 81 9.66 -21.88 -7.76
C GLN A 81 9.60 -23.39 -7.54
N ARG A 82 9.06 -23.84 -6.39
CA ARG A 82 8.92 -25.27 -6.08
C ARG A 82 7.91 -25.97 -7.00
N LEU A 83 6.92 -25.24 -7.50
CA LEU A 83 5.95 -25.73 -8.48
C LEU A 83 6.48 -25.66 -9.93
N GLY A 84 7.68 -25.11 -10.16
CA GLY A 84 8.22 -24.90 -11.49
C GLY A 84 7.56 -23.74 -12.26
N LEU A 85 6.87 -22.84 -11.55
CA LEU A 85 6.17 -21.66 -12.10
C LEU A 85 6.94 -20.35 -11.90
N ALA A 86 8.14 -20.43 -11.34
CA ALA A 86 9.08 -19.34 -11.24
C ALA A 86 10.52 -19.85 -11.28
N ASP A 87 11.42 -19.04 -11.82
CA ASP A 87 12.84 -19.37 -11.87
C ASP A 87 13.61 -18.85 -10.64
N THR A 88 14.91 -19.10 -10.59
CA THR A 88 15.78 -18.68 -9.48
C THR A 88 15.99 -17.17 -9.38
N TYR A 89 15.72 -16.42 -10.44
CA TYR A 89 15.85 -14.96 -10.49
C TYR A 89 14.55 -14.24 -10.08
N GLY A 90 13.43 -14.98 -10.02
CA GLY A 90 12.12 -14.46 -9.65
C GLY A 90 11.21 -14.18 -10.83
N ASP A 91 11.63 -14.53 -12.06
CA ASP A 91 10.74 -14.51 -13.22
C ASP A 91 9.71 -15.62 -13.05
N THR A 92 8.43 -15.27 -13.18
CA THR A 92 7.30 -16.17 -12.91
C THR A 92 6.35 -16.23 -14.09
N ASP A 93 5.77 -17.42 -14.31
CA ASP A 93 4.74 -17.65 -15.32
C ASP A 93 3.33 -17.23 -14.87
N VAL A 94 3.19 -16.80 -13.61
CA VAL A 94 1.91 -16.38 -13.02
C VAL A 94 1.92 -14.87 -12.79
N PRO A 95 0.94 -14.10 -13.31
CA PRO A 95 0.82 -12.68 -12.99
C PRO A 95 0.66 -12.45 -11.49
N LEU A 96 1.51 -11.60 -10.91
CA LEU A 96 1.50 -11.26 -9.48
C LEU A 96 1.18 -9.78 -9.30
N TYR A 97 0.27 -9.46 -8.39
CA TYR A 97 0.04 -8.11 -7.91
C TYR A 97 0.45 -8.00 -6.43
N VAL A 98 1.50 -7.21 -6.19
CA VAL A 98 2.15 -7.06 -4.89
C VAL A 98 1.73 -5.74 -4.26
N LEU A 99 0.85 -5.84 -3.27
CA LEU A 99 0.32 -4.73 -2.49
C LEU A 99 1.33 -4.31 -1.40
N ASN A 100 2.24 -3.41 -1.75
CA ASN A 100 3.13 -2.76 -0.77
C ASN A 100 2.37 -1.73 0.08
N ALA A 101 1.27 -1.18 -0.45
CA ALA A 101 0.31 -0.37 0.31
C ALA A 101 -1.05 -1.08 0.35
N VAL A 102 -1.35 -1.73 1.48
CA VAL A 102 -2.60 -2.51 1.67
C VAL A 102 -3.79 -1.65 2.09
N TYR A 103 -3.54 -0.40 2.51
CA TYR A 103 -4.60 0.58 2.78
C TYR A 103 -4.12 2.02 2.52
N PRO A 104 -4.89 2.83 1.78
CA PRO A 104 -6.09 2.44 1.04
C PRO A 104 -5.74 1.54 -0.16
N LEU A 105 -6.69 0.68 -0.55
CA LEU A 105 -6.58 -0.02 -1.83
C LEU A 105 -6.77 0.98 -2.97
N VAL A 106 -6.11 0.68 -4.09
CA VAL A 106 -6.28 1.40 -5.34
C VAL A 106 -7.18 0.57 -6.24
N ASP A 107 -8.47 0.89 -6.25
CA ASP A 107 -9.49 0.09 -6.94
C ASP A 107 -9.19 -0.07 -8.44
N ASP A 108 -8.77 1.00 -9.12
CA ASP A 108 -8.44 0.95 -10.54
C ASP A 108 -7.28 -0.01 -10.85
N GLU A 109 -6.24 -0.04 -9.99
CA GLU A 109 -5.10 -0.95 -10.16
C GLU A 109 -5.53 -2.40 -9.94
N PHE A 110 -6.36 -2.65 -8.92
CA PHE A 110 -6.87 -3.99 -8.62
C PHE A 110 -7.79 -4.51 -9.72
N LEU A 111 -8.71 -3.68 -10.21
CA LEU A 111 -9.63 -4.04 -11.28
C LEU A 111 -8.89 -4.27 -12.61
N ALA A 112 -7.91 -3.42 -12.94
CA ALA A 112 -7.05 -3.61 -14.10
C ALA A 112 -6.25 -4.93 -13.99
N PHE A 113 -5.75 -5.26 -12.81
CA PHE A 113 -5.12 -6.56 -12.60
C PHE A 113 -6.09 -7.73 -12.82
N CYS A 114 -7.36 -7.61 -12.43
CA CYS A 114 -8.35 -8.67 -12.62
C CYS A 114 -8.81 -8.84 -14.09
N GLU A 115 -8.56 -7.86 -14.95
CA GLU A 115 -9.06 -7.87 -16.33
C GLU A 115 -8.54 -9.08 -17.13
N GLY A 116 -9.44 -9.76 -17.83
CA GLY A 116 -9.14 -10.95 -18.64
C GLY A 116 -8.83 -12.23 -17.86
N LYS A 117 -8.74 -12.17 -16.52
CA LYS A 117 -8.48 -13.35 -15.67
C LYS A 117 -9.78 -14.10 -15.38
N GLN A 118 -9.71 -15.43 -15.32
CA GLN A 118 -10.81 -16.29 -14.90
C GLN A 118 -10.89 -16.40 -13.37
N ALA A 119 -9.74 -16.31 -12.69
CA ALA A 119 -9.66 -16.35 -11.24
C ALA A 119 -8.49 -15.51 -10.71
N VAL A 120 -8.64 -15.03 -9.48
CA VAL A 120 -7.59 -14.38 -8.71
C VAL A 120 -7.48 -15.06 -7.36
N LEU A 121 -6.28 -15.50 -6.98
CA LEU A 121 -5.97 -16.01 -5.66
C LEU A 121 -5.43 -14.88 -4.79
N VAL A 122 -6.00 -14.68 -3.61
CA VAL A 122 -5.51 -13.72 -2.62
C VAL A 122 -4.67 -14.46 -1.58
N VAL A 123 -3.44 -13.99 -1.38
CA VAL A 123 -2.54 -14.48 -0.33
C VAL A 123 -2.34 -13.39 0.71
N GLU A 124 -2.87 -13.64 1.90
CA GLU A 124 -2.83 -12.72 3.04
C GLU A 124 -2.25 -13.40 4.28
N GLU A 125 -1.65 -12.60 5.16
CA GLU A 125 -1.38 -13.02 6.52
C GLU A 125 -2.56 -12.58 7.40
N GLY A 126 -3.52 -13.50 7.60
CA GLY A 126 -4.63 -13.26 8.50
C GLY A 126 -4.15 -13.13 9.95
N GLN A 127 -4.73 -12.21 10.71
CA GLN A 127 -4.69 -12.33 12.17
C GLN A 127 -5.62 -13.46 12.62
N PRO A 128 -5.35 -14.13 13.76
CA PRO A 128 -6.25 -15.15 14.27
C PRO A 128 -7.68 -14.61 14.33
N ASN A 129 -8.63 -15.42 13.88
CA ASN A 129 -10.05 -15.18 14.12
C ASN A 129 -10.25 -15.18 15.64
N TYR A 130 -10.48 -14.03 16.26
CA TYR A 130 -10.85 -13.90 17.66
C TYR A 130 -12.37 -13.76 17.81
#